data_AF-A0A1I0E8G3-F1
#
_entry.id   AF-A0A1I0E8G3-F1
#
_cell.length_a   1.000
_cell.length_b   1.000
_cell.length_c   1.000
_cell.angle_alpha   90.00
_cell.angle_beta   90.00
_cell.angle_gamma   90.00
#
_symmetry.space_group_name_H-M   'P 1'
#
loop_
_entity.id
_entity.type
_entity.pdbx_description
1 polymer ?
#
loop_
_entity_poly.entity_id
_entity_poly.type
_entity_poly.pdbx_seq_one_letter_code
_entity_poly.pdbx_strand_id
1 'polypeptide(L)'
;MIDVNSTAAKDFYKEVRRFAQRTKPWETALFYETKPDEERDITLVSQRVYGRRDEFLAVMAAAGLDTVDQPLPQIRITLPTEGQLYAIKRKTGFESVADNRKDYKPTWERRGR
;
A
#
# COMPACT_ATOMS: atom_id res chain seq x y z
N MET A 1 -15.38 0.81 9.70
CA MET A 1 -14.52 0.70 10.89
C MET A 1 -13.59 1.91 10.87
N ILE A 2 -13.75 2.85 11.79
CA ILE A 2 -13.09 4.18 11.76
C ILE A 2 -11.72 4.05 12.44
N ASP A 3 -10.63 4.17 11.66
CA ASP A 3 -9.29 4.40 12.21
C ASP A 3 -9.32 5.66 13.09
N VAL A 4 -8.65 5.64 14.25
CA VAL A 4 -8.57 6.76 15.21
C VAL A 4 -8.03 8.04 14.54
N ASN A 5 -7.26 7.86 13.46
CA ASN A 5 -6.84 8.91 12.57
C ASN A 5 -7.49 8.71 11.20
N SER A 6 -8.66 9.32 10.99
CA SER A 6 -9.44 9.21 9.75
C SER A 6 -8.71 9.71 8.50
N THR A 7 -7.60 10.46 8.67
CA THR A 7 -6.76 10.93 7.56
C THR A 7 -5.56 10.02 7.27
N ALA A 8 -5.17 9.11 8.17
CA ALA A 8 -3.97 8.28 8.01
C ALA A 8 -4.01 7.42 6.74
N ALA A 9 -5.16 6.81 6.44
CA ALA A 9 -5.35 6.03 5.20
C ALA A 9 -5.22 6.90 3.94
N LYS A 10 -5.77 8.12 3.98
CA LYS A 10 -5.68 9.10 2.89
C LYS A 10 -4.25 9.57 2.67
N ASP A 11 -3.52 9.85 3.74
CA ASP A 11 -2.13 10.31 3.65
C ASP A 11 -1.20 9.19 3.19
N PHE A 12 -1.42 7.96 3.67
CA PHE A 12 -0.75 6.76 3.17
C PHE A 12 -0.96 6.58 1.67
N TYR A 13 -2.22 6.62 1.21
CA TYR A 13 -2.56 6.51 -0.20
C TYR A 13 -1.81 7.57 -1.04
N LYS A 14 -1.82 8.83 -0.60
CA LYS A 14 -1.14 9.92 -1.31
C LYS A 14 0.38 9.71 -1.38
N GLU A 15 1.00 9.27 -0.28
CA GLU A 15 2.44 9.05 -0.24
C GLU A 15 2.86 7.86 -1.11
N VAL A 16 2.08 6.77 -1.14
CA VAL A 16 2.34 5.65 -2.07
C VAL A 16 2.13 6.08 -3.52
N ARG A 17 1.07 6.82 -3.83
CA ARG A 17 0.82 7.34 -5.20
C ARG A 17 1.95 8.26 -5.66
N ARG A 18 2.41 9.15 -4.77
CA ARG A 18 3.56 10.02 -5.02
C ARG A 18 4.85 9.23 -5.21
N PHE A 19 5.07 8.17 -4.44
CA PHE A 19 6.21 7.27 -4.62
C PHE A 19 6.16 6.65 -6.02
N ALA A 20 5.07 6.00 -6.38
CA ALA A 20 4.92 5.33 -7.68
C ALA A 20 5.18 6.27 -8.87
N GLN A 21 4.74 7.53 -8.79
CA GLN A 21 4.89 8.53 -9.85
C GLN A 21 6.29 9.15 -9.94
N ARG A 22 7.02 9.24 -8.81
CA ARG A 22 8.34 9.91 -8.76
C ARG A 22 9.51 8.95 -8.90
N THR A 23 9.30 7.68 -8.56
CA THR A 23 10.34 6.66 -8.60
C THR A 23 10.79 6.45 -10.04
N LYS A 24 12.11 6.57 -10.25
CA LYS A 24 12.72 6.38 -11.56
C LYS A 24 13.00 4.89 -11.82
N PRO A 25 13.08 4.43 -13.09
CA PRO A 25 13.26 3.01 -13.41
C PRO A 25 14.53 2.35 -12.83
N TRP A 26 15.55 3.14 -12.50
CA TRP A 26 16.81 2.67 -11.92
C TRP A 26 16.89 2.80 -10.40
N GLU A 27 15.86 3.38 -9.76
CA GLU A 27 15.79 3.46 -8.30
C GLU A 27 15.31 2.14 -7.71
N THR A 28 15.63 1.92 -6.43
CA THR A 28 15.20 0.73 -5.71
C THR A 28 13.70 0.76 -5.47
N ALA A 29 12.95 -0.03 -6.24
CA ALA A 29 11.52 -0.26 -6.10
C ALA A 29 11.13 -1.61 -6.70
N LEU A 30 9.92 -2.07 -6.38
CA LEU A 30 9.32 -3.25 -6.97
C LEU A 30 8.56 -2.83 -8.21
N PHE A 31 8.93 -3.39 -9.36
CA PHE A 31 8.22 -3.16 -10.61
C PHE A 31 7.41 -4.42 -10.93
N TYR A 32 6.10 -4.27 -11.04
CA TYR A 32 5.20 -5.40 -11.23
C TYR A 32 4.31 -5.18 -12.44
N GLU A 33 4.18 -6.19 -13.28
CA GLU A 33 3.23 -6.21 -14.39
C GLU A 33 1.94 -6.89 -13.93
N THR A 34 0.87 -6.12 -13.91
CA THR A 34 -0.46 -6.61 -13.51
C THR A 34 -1.00 -7.58 -14.57
N LYS A 35 -1.66 -8.63 -14.11
CA LYS A 35 -2.12 -9.75 -14.94
C LYS A 35 -3.65 -9.74 -15.09
N PRO A 36 -4.19 -10.41 -16.14
CA PRO A 36 -5.63 -10.44 -16.38
C PRO A 36 -6.46 -11.04 -15.24
N ASP A 37 -5.90 -11.99 -14.48
CA ASP A 37 -6.58 -12.62 -13.33
C ASP A 37 -6.70 -11.69 -12.11
N GLU A 38 -5.95 -10.59 -12.10
CA GLU A 38 -5.92 -9.60 -11.02
C GLU A 38 -6.88 -8.43 -11.27
N GLU A 39 -7.49 -8.35 -12.45
CA GLU A 39 -8.37 -7.25 -12.87
C GLU A 39 -9.47 -6.96 -11.85
N ARG A 40 -10.04 -8.01 -11.26
CA ARG A 40 -11.14 -7.92 -10.28
C ARG A 40 -10.74 -8.26 -8.84
N ASP A 41 -9.48 -8.64 -8.62
CA ASP A 41 -8.97 -8.97 -7.29
C ASP A 41 -7.57 -8.41 -7.09
N ILE A 42 -7.52 -7.15 -6.66
CA ILE A 42 -6.29 -6.43 -6.36
C ILE A 42 -5.51 -7.06 -5.19
N THR A 43 -6.18 -7.82 -4.32
CA THR A 43 -5.51 -8.47 -3.19
C THR A 43 -4.55 -9.55 -3.66
N LEU A 44 -4.73 -10.09 -4.86
CA LEU A 44 -3.80 -11.03 -5.49
C LEU A 44 -2.45 -10.40 -5.81
N VAL A 45 -2.44 -9.14 -6.29
CA VAL A 45 -1.19 -8.40 -6.52
C VAL A 45 -0.45 -8.22 -5.21
N SER A 46 -1.15 -7.79 -4.16
CA SER A 46 -0.59 -7.65 -2.82
C SER A 46 0.01 -8.97 -2.33
N GLN A 47 -0.71 -10.08 -2.50
CA GLN A 47 -0.23 -11.41 -2.12
C GLN A 47 1.03 -11.82 -2.88
N ARG A 48 1.11 -11.53 -4.18
CA ARG A 48 2.25 -11.88 -5.04
C ARG A 48 3.49 -11.02 -4.76
N VAL A 49 3.29 -9.74 -4.46
CA VAL A 49 4.38 -8.78 -4.25
C VAL A 49 4.89 -8.80 -2.80
N TYR A 50 3.99 -8.87 -1.82
CA TYR A 50 4.31 -8.72 -0.39
C TYR A 50 4.04 -9.97 0.45
N GLY A 51 3.55 -11.06 -0.15
CA GLY A 51 3.22 -12.29 0.57
C GLY A 51 1.95 -12.22 1.43
N ARG A 52 1.21 -11.12 1.38
CA ARG A 52 0.01 -10.86 2.19
C ARG A 52 -1.04 -10.07 1.42
N ARG A 53 -2.32 -10.25 1.75
CA ARG A 53 -3.44 -9.59 1.04
C ARG A 53 -3.75 -8.18 1.54
N ASP A 54 -3.26 -7.84 2.73
CA ASP A 54 -3.60 -6.61 3.45
C ASP A 54 -3.04 -5.34 2.81
N GLU A 55 -2.02 -5.41 1.93
CA GLU A 55 -1.39 -4.24 1.28
C GLU A 55 -2.11 -3.79 0.00
N PHE A 56 -3.36 -4.21 -0.19
CA PHE A 56 -4.16 -3.87 -1.37
C PHE A 56 -4.27 -2.36 -1.60
N LEU A 57 -4.28 -1.56 -0.53
CA LEU A 57 -4.38 -0.10 -0.62
C LEU A 57 -3.11 0.55 -1.21
N ALA A 58 -1.94 -0.07 -0.99
CA ALA A 58 -0.69 0.35 -1.63
C ALA A 58 -0.72 0.05 -3.14
N VAL A 59 -1.27 -1.10 -3.52
CA VAL A 59 -1.46 -1.49 -4.93
C VAL A 59 -2.39 -0.52 -5.64
N MET A 60 -3.55 -0.21 -5.05
CA MET A 60 -4.49 0.76 -5.61
C MET A 60 -3.84 2.13 -5.83
N ALA A 61 -3.10 2.62 -4.84
CA ALA A 61 -2.43 3.91 -4.92
C ALA A 61 -1.37 3.95 -6.04
N ALA A 62 -0.61 2.86 -6.20
CA ALA A 62 0.40 2.73 -7.25
C ALA A 62 -0.21 2.58 -8.65
N ALA A 63 -1.34 1.87 -8.76
CA ALA A 63 -2.12 1.73 -9.99
C ALA A 63 -2.93 3.00 -10.35
N GLY A 64 -3.01 3.97 -9.42
CA GLY A 64 -3.74 5.22 -9.63
C GLY A 64 -5.26 5.08 -9.55
N LEU A 65 -5.76 4.03 -8.91
CA LEU A 65 -7.20 3.75 -8.77
C LEU A 65 -7.80 4.56 -7.64
N ASP A 66 -8.97 5.14 -7.87
CA ASP A 66 -9.64 5.99 -6.90
C ASP A 66 -10.60 5.19 -5.99
N THR A 67 -11.10 4.03 -6.46
CA THR A 67 -11.99 3.15 -5.70
C THR A 67 -11.61 1.68 -5.85
N VAL A 68 -12.01 0.85 -4.89
CA VAL A 68 -11.71 -0.60 -4.86
C VAL A 68 -12.42 -1.37 -5.98
N ASP A 69 -13.54 -0.86 -6.46
CA ASP A 69 -14.37 -1.51 -7.48
C ASP A 69 -13.89 -1.23 -8.92
N GLN A 70 -12.93 -0.32 -9.08
CA GLN A 70 -12.36 -0.06 -10.39
C GLN A 70 -11.51 -1.25 -10.84
N PRO A 71 -11.69 -1.74 -12.08
CA PRO A 71 -10.87 -2.83 -12.59
C PRO A 71 -9.39 -2.39 -12.65
N LEU A 72 -8.50 -3.27 -12.21
CA LEU A 72 -7.07 -3.03 -12.26
C LEU A 72 -6.60 -3.02 -13.73
N PRO A 73 -6.06 -1.91 -14.26
CA PRO A 73 -5.58 -1.86 -15.62
C PRO A 73 -4.36 -2.76 -15.79
N GLN A 74 -4.22 -3.37 -16.97
CA GLN A 74 -3.06 -4.19 -17.34
C GLN A 74 -1.85 -3.30 -17.68
N ILE A 75 -1.14 -2.83 -16.65
CA ILE A 75 0.01 -1.95 -16.76
C ILE A 75 1.16 -2.40 -15.86
N ARG A 76 2.34 -1.84 -16.10
CA ARG A 76 3.45 -1.93 -15.14
C ARG A 76 3.26 -0.89 -14.04
N ILE A 77 3.12 -1.35 -12.80
CA ILE A 77 3.03 -0.50 -11.61
C ILE A 77 4.36 -0.50 -10.86
N THR A 78 4.62 0.61 -10.16
CA THR A 78 5.79 0.78 -9.30
C THR A 78 5.37 0.79 -7.85
N LEU A 79 5.88 -0.17 -7.08
CA LEU A 79 5.53 -0.43 -5.70
C LEU A 79 6.75 -0.23 -4.78
N PRO A 80 6.55 0.26 -3.55
CA PRO A 80 7.63 0.34 -2.58
C PRO A 80 8.12 -1.07 -2.20
N THR A 81 9.42 -1.21 -1.94
CA THR A 81 9.95 -2.39 -1.26
C THR A 81 9.36 -2.51 0.15
N GLU A 82 9.47 -3.66 0.79
CA GLU A 82 8.93 -3.86 2.14
C GLU A 82 9.46 -2.83 3.15
N GLY A 83 10.77 -2.55 3.14
CA GLY A 83 11.36 -1.51 3.99
C GLY A 83 10.82 -0.11 3.71
N GLN A 84 10.63 0.26 2.44
CA GLN A 84 10.06 1.54 2.05
C GLN A 84 8.58 1.64 2.42
N LEU A 85 7.83 0.56 2.25
CA LEU A 85 6.42 0.47 2.63
C LEU A 85 6.25 0.68 4.13
N TYR A 86 7.08 0.02 4.95
CA TYR A 86 7.11 0.25 6.40
C TYR A 86 7.47 1.70 6.75
N ALA A 87 8.40 2.32 6.03
CA ALA A 87 8.74 3.73 6.26
C ALA A 87 7.56 4.67 5.95
N ILE A 88 6.83 4.42 4.86
CA ILE A 88 5.62 5.19 4.50
C ILE A 88 4.54 5.01 5.57
N LYS A 89 4.25 3.77 5.98
CA LYS A 89 3.30 3.46 7.07
C LYS A 89 3.62 4.21 8.37
N ARG A 90 4.89 4.20 8.78
CA ARG A 90 5.37 4.93 9.96
C ARG A 90 5.19 6.44 9.82
N LYS A 91 5.51 6.99 8.65
CA LYS A 91 5.38 8.41 8.37
C LYS A 91 3.93 8.89 8.44
N THR A 92 2.98 8.07 7.99
CA THR A 92 1.56 8.45 7.91
C THR A 92 0.72 7.96 9.09
N GLY A 93 1.30 7.16 10.00
CA GLY A 93 0.58 6.56 11.11
C GLY A 93 -0.44 5.50 10.67
N PHE A 94 -0.32 4.96 9.46
CA PHE A 94 -1.25 3.99 8.90
C PHE A 94 -0.69 2.57 9.02
N GLU A 95 -1.52 1.63 9.43
CA GLU A 95 -1.21 0.20 9.39
C GLU A 95 -2.25 -0.51 8.55
N SER A 96 -1.86 -1.26 7.53
CA SER A 96 -2.79 -2.00 6.68
C SER A 96 -3.07 -3.41 7.22
N VAL A 97 -2.11 -4.01 7.95
CA VAL A 97 -2.22 -5.38 8.48
C VAL A 97 -3.04 -5.37 9.77
N ALA A 98 -4.17 -6.06 9.79
CA ALA A 98 -5.07 -6.09 10.94
C ALA A 98 -4.40 -6.61 12.22
N ASP A 99 -3.61 -7.67 12.12
CA ASP A 99 -2.89 -8.29 13.25
C ASP A 99 -1.84 -7.35 13.88
N ASN A 100 -1.36 -6.38 13.11
CA ASN A 100 -0.41 -5.37 13.58
C ASN A 100 -1.11 -4.18 14.23
N ARG A 101 -2.43 -4.21 14.43
CA ARG A 101 -3.19 -3.19 15.17
C ARG A 101 -3.59 -3.70 16.55
N LYS A 102 -3.33 -2.91 17.59
CA LYS A 102 -3.87 -3.13 18.93
C LYS A 102 -4.56 -1.86 19.40
N ASP A 103 -5.80 -1.95 19.88
CA ASP A 103 -6.61 -0.80 20.27
C ASP A 103 -6.73 0.27 19.16
N TYR A 104 -6.88 -0.17 17.90
CA TYR A 104 -6.91 0.68 16.69
C TYR A 104 -5.63 1.51 16.45
N LYS A 105 -4.52 1.16 17.10
CA LYS A 105 -3.21 1.78 16.89
C LYS A 105 -2.21 0.78 16.34
N PRO A 106 -1.26 1.21 15.48
CA PRO A 106 -0.19 0.33 15.04
C PRO A 106 0.63 -0.17 16.25
N THR A 107 0.86 -1.47 16.32
CA THR A 107 1.62 -2.12 17.41
C THR A 107 3.07 -1.62 17.50
N TRP A 108 3.63 -1.14 16.37
CA TRP A 108 4.95 -0.52 16.31
C TRP A 108 4.99 0.94 16.79
N GLU A 109 3.85 1.59 17.01
CA GLU A 109 3.78 2.95 17.60
C GLU A 109 4.24 2.95 19.07
N ARG A 110 4.32 1.77 19.71
CA ARG A 110 4.96 1.61 21.03
C ARG A 110 6.48 1.62 20.94
N ARG A 111 7.07 2.76 20.55
CA ARG A 111 8.44 3.15 20.93
C ARG A 111 8.51 4.66 21.18
N GLY A 112 7.78 5.10 22.20
CA GLY A 112 8.17 6.27 23.00
C GLY A 112 8.96 5.78 24.19
N ARG A 113 10.27 6.09 24.22
CA ARG A 113 11.06 6.10 25.45
C ARG A 113 10.92 7.49 26.07
#